data_AF-A0A7R9T6H4-F1
#
_entry.id   AF-A0A7R9T6H4-F1
#
_cell.length_a   1.000
_cell.length_b   1.000
_cell.length_c   1.000
_cell.angle_alpha   90.00
_cell.angle_beta   90.00
_cell.angle_gamma   90.00
#
_symmetry.space_group_name_H-M   'P 1'
#
loop_
_entity.id
_entity.type
_entity.pdbx_description
1 polymer ?
#
loop_
_entity_poly.entity_id
_entity_poly.type
_entity_poly.pdbx_seq_one_letter_code
_entity_poly.pdbx_strand_id
1 'polypeptide(L)'
;RVPARTRRGAPPRAGFGAAVPTARSAAVLDKHVPIDRYADGLRQLHASPDVFVVDDFLSADACADIIVRAKAKGDMTQSPVVYAGWTNDVEAWTSTVSSGPAVWIGALAMLIGSAAFGQSGLGLLGEGVVGYLGAVGAAYAASLAYVKDKERELGDLRTSTSTALDGSGVGERELIRATERLLPGTSWTTYEAPTVIRYERGQKLAPHFDANRGAAVEDANRGGQTLVTLLVYLNDVDEVRGGGQTVFGRLGDLAVRPAKGRALVFFPANADGEFDDRVEHEGTEANEEKWIVRIWVHQNEVGGPPSGLPDDWNDERGVVAP
;
A
#
# COMPACT_ATOMS: atom_id res chain seq x y z
N ARG A 1 -38.91 -46.79 12.42
CA ARG A 1 -38.88 -45.43 11.82
C ARG A 1 -38.67 -44.44 12.95
N VAL A 2 -37.44 -43.95 13.11
CA VAL A 2 -37.03 -42.95 14.11
C VAL A 2 -36.84 -41.63 13.35
N PRO A 3 -37.43 -40.49 13.76
CA PRO A 3 -37.27 -39.24 13.02
C PRO A 3 -35.93 -38.58 13.38
N ALA A 4 -35.25 -38.08 12.35
CA ALA A 4 -33.93 -37.48 12.42
C ALA A 4 -33.95 -36.08 13.07
N ARG A 5 -32.98 -35.85 13.96
CA ARG A 5 -32.65 -34.55 14.58
C ARG A 5 -32.02 -33.64 13.54
N THR A 6 -32.65 -32.51 13.23
CA THR A 6 -32.05 -31.41 12.46
C THR A 6 -30.96 -30.72 13.29
N ARG A 7 -29.69 -30.78 12.84
CA ARG A 7 -28.60 -29.94 13.35
C ARG A 7 -28.84 -28.49 12.90
N ARG A 8 -29.06 -27.58 13.85
CA ARG A 8 -28.97 -26.13 13.61
C ARG A 8 -27.50 -25.77 13.36
N GLY A 9 -27.22 -25.15 12.21
CA GLY A 9 -25.92 -24.57 11.89
C GLY A 9 -25.60 -23.40 12.82
N ALA A 10 -24.33 -23.27 13.18
CA ALA A 10 -23.80 -22.11 13.90
C ALA A 10 -23.90 -20.85 13.02
N PRO A 11 -24.10 -19.66 13.61
CA PRO A 11 -24.15 -18.42 12.84
C PRO A 11 -22.75 -18.07 12.30
N PRO A 12 -22.64 -17.43 11.12
CA PRO A 12 -21.35 -16.97 10.61
C PRO A 12 -20.77 -15.90 11.54
N ARG A 13 -19.45 -15.96 11.75
CA ARG A 13 -18.68 -14.94 12.48
C ARG A 13 -18.82 -13.60 11.75
N ALA A 14 -19.34 -12.60 12.45
CA ALA A 14 -19.38 -11.23 11.98
C ALA A 14 -17.95 -10.69 11.86
N GLY A 15 -17.51 -10.41 10.63
CA GLY A 15 -16.40 -9.51 10.36
C GLY A 15 -16.82 -8.08 10.66
N PHE A 16 -15.87 -7.25 11.09
CA PHE A 16 -16.08 -5.82 11.34
C PHE A 16 -16.70 -5.15 10.12
N GLY A 17 -17.75 -4.35 10.36
CA GLY A 17 -18.72 -3.94 9.35
C GLY A 17 -18.14 -3.19 8.15
N ALA A 18 -18.21 -3.82 6.98
CA ALA A 18 -18.35 -3.13 5.71
C ALA A 18 -19.85 -3.10 5.39
N ALA A 19 -20.44 -1.91 5.32
CA ALA A 19 -21.78 -1.77 4.78
C ALA A 19 -21.74 -2.22 3.31
N VAL A 20 -22.57 -3.19 2.93
CA VAL A 20 -22.74 -3.55 1.52
C VAL A 20 -23.19 -2.27 0.78
N PRO A 21 -22.44 -1.80 -0.24
CA PRO A 21 -22.81 -0.58 -0.95
C PRO A 21 -24.22 -0.70 -1.52
N THR A 22 -25.05 0.32 -1.33
CA THR A 22 -26.32 0.42 -2.05
C THR A 22 -26.06 0.54 -3.56
N ALA A 23 -27.00 0.13 -4.42
CA ALA A 23 -26.83 0.27 -5.88
C ALA A 23 -26.54 1.72 -6.33
N ARG A 24 -26.97 2.73 -5.55
CA ARG A 24 -26.64 4.15 -5.81
C ARG A 24 -25.20 4.52 -5.45
N SER A 25 -24.62 3.93 -4.40
CA SER A 25 -23.21 4.18 -4.06
C SER A 25 -22.25 3.45 -5.00
N ALA A 26 -22.62 2.27 -5.52
CA ALA A 26 -21.82 1.57 -6.52
C ALA A 26 -21.65 2.39 -7.82
N ALA A 27 -22.74 2.99 -8.34
CA ALA A 27 -22.68 3.79 -9.56
C ALA A 27 -21.81 5.05 -9.45
N VAL A 28 -21.68 5.64 -8.26
CA VAL A 28 -20.77 6.77 -8.01
C VAL A 28 -19.32 6.30 -7.98
N LEU A 29 -19.05 5.16 -7.34
CA LEU A 29 -17.72 4.58 -7.27
C LEU A 29 -17.23 4.05 -8.63
N ASP A 30 -18.14 3.61 -9.51
CA ASP A 30 -17.82 3.12 -10.85
C ASP A 30 -17.37 4.25 -11.82
N LYS A 31 -17.48 5.53 -11.43
CA LYS A 31 -17.02 6.67 -12.23
C LYS A 31 -15.51 6.87 -12.06
N HIS A 32 -14.71 6.00 -12.67
CA HIS A 32 -13.25 6.04 -12.58
C HIS A 32 -12.57 6.82 -13.73
N VAL A 33 -11.23 6.92 -13.69
CA VAL A 33 -10.42 7.55 -14.76
C VAL A 33 -10.66 6.83 -16.10
N PRO A 34 -10.89 7.55 -17.22
CA PRO A 34 -11.14 6.91 -18.52
C PRO A 34 -9.98 6.02 -18.98
N ILE A 35 -10.34 4.85 -19.50
CA ILE A 35 -9.43 3.90 -20.15
C ILE A 35 -9.80 3.77 -21.63
N ASP A 36 -8.81 3.62 -22.51
CA ASP A 36 -9.05 3.29 -23.91
C ASP A 36 -9.62 1.86 -24.03
N ARG A 37 -10.93 1.79 -24.29
CA ARG A 37 -11.66 0.53 -24.44
C ARG A 37 -11.32 -0.22 -25.73
N TYR A 38 -10.59 0.39 -26.65
CA TYR A 38 -10.17 -0.19 -27.92
C TYR A 38 -8.71 -0.61 -27.94
N ALA A 39 -8.00 -0.52 -26.81
CA ALA A 39 -6.64 -1.00 -26.70
C ALA A 39 -6.55 -2.49 -27.08
N ASP A 40 -5.60 -2.81 -27.95
CA ASP A 40 -5.35 -4.19 -28.37
C ASP A 40 -5.03 -5.07 -27.15
N GLY A 41 -5.59 -6.28 -27.12
CA GLY A 41 -5.39 -7.22 -26.00
C GLY A 41 -6.20 -6.90 -24.74
N LEU A 42 -6.99 -5.82 -24.70
CA LEU A 42 -7.83 -5.46 -23.54
C LEU A 42 -8.98 -6.47 -23.35
N ARG A 43 -9.15 -6.93 -22.11
CA ARG A 43 -10.30 -7.72 -21.66
C ARG A 43 -10.80 -7.20 -20.32
N GLN A 44 -12.10 -6.95 -20.22
CA GLN A 44 -12.77 -6.62 -18.96
C GLN A 44 -13.09 -7.91 -18.21
N LEU A 45 -12.56 -8.05 -17.00
CA LEU A 45 -12.80 -9.20 -16.13
C LEU A 45 -13.95 -8.96 -15.14
N HIS A 46 -14.21 -7.70 -14.82
CA HIS A 46 -15.30 -7.28 -13.93
C HIS A 46 -15.82 -5.91 -14.35
N ALA A 47 -17.11 -5.64 -14.07
CA ALA A 47 -17.83 -4.47 -14.60
C ALA A 47 -18.32 -3.46 -13.55
N SER A 48 -18.24 -3.77 -12.24
CA SER A 48 -18.67 -2.86 -11.15
C SER A 48 -18.06 -3.30 -9.81
N PRO A 49 -16.82 -2.92 -9.49
CA PRO A 49 -15.97 -1.97 -10.20
C PRO A 49 -15.30 -2.58 -11.44
N ASP A 50 -14.77 -1.75 -12.30
CA ASP A 50 -14.02 -2.22 -13.46
C ASP A 50 -12.66 -2.81 -13.09
N VAL A 51 -12.38 -4.00 -13.64
CA VAL A 51 -11.06 -4.66 -13.59
C VAL A 51 -10.73 -5.14 -14.98
N PHE A 52 -9.57 -4.73 -15.51
CA PHE A 52 -9.12 -5.06 -16.85
C PHE A 52 -7.81 -5.83 -16.82
N VAL A 53 -7.60 -6.62 -17.85
CA VAL A 53 -6.26 -7.07 -18.25
C VAL A 53 -5.98 -6.63 -19.68
N VAL A 54 -4.72 -6.37 -19.97
CA VAL A 54 -4.23 -6.10 -21.33
C VAL A 54 -3.12 -7.09 -21.61
N ASP A 55 -3.40 -8.08 -22.45
CA ASP A 55 -2.40 -9.03 -22.92
C ASP A 55 -1.42 -8.31 -23.87
N ASP A 56 -0.16 -8.75 -23.90
CA ASP A 56 0.91 -8.15 -24.74
C ASP A 56 1.11 -6.63 -24.54
N PHE A 57 0.80 -6.11 -23.35
CA PHE A 57 0.92 -4.69 -23.01
C PHE A 57 2.38 -4.19 -23.01
N LEU A 58 3.30 -5.04 -22.53
CA LEU A 58 4.75 -4.82 -22.63
C LEU A 58 5.43 -5.91 -23.45
N SER A 59 6.41 -5.49 -24.24
CA SER A 59 7.28 -6.40 -24.98
C SER A 59 8.12 -7.28 -24.03
N ALA A 60 8.50 -8.46 -24.51
CA ALA A 60 9.34 -9.38 -23.76
C ALA A 60 10.72 -8.78 -23.42
N ASP A 61 11.24 -7.88 -24.27
CA ASP A 61 12.50 -7.18 -24.11
C ASP A 61 12.38 -6.05 -23.09
N ALA A 62 11.30 -5.27 -23.12
CA ALA A 62 11.02 -4.27 -22.08
C ALA A 62 10.92 -4.90 -20.69
N CYS A 63 10.23 -6.04 -20.59
CA CYS A 63 10.16 -6.79 -19.33
C CYS A 63 11.54 -7.21 -18.83
N ALA A 64 12.42 -7.66 -19.73
CA ALA A 64 13.77 -8.07 -19.38
C ALA A 64 14.65 -6.87 -18.95
N ASP A 65 14.60 -5.75 -19.68
CA ASP A 65 15.33 -4.52 -19.34
C ASP A 65 14.94 -4.01 -17.95
N ILE A 66 13.64 -3.99 -17.62
CA ILE A 66 13.15 -3.57 -16.30
C ILE A 66 13.74 -4.45 -15.19
N ILE A 67 13.72 -5.78 -15.34
CA ILE A 67 14.29 -6.71 -14.34
C ILE A 67 15.81 -6.49 -14.21
N VAL A 68 16.53 -6.37 -15.32
CA VAL A 68 17.99 -6.16 -15.32
C VAL A 68 18.35 -4.87 -14.60
N ARG A 69 17.62 -3.78 -14.85
CA ARG A 69 17.85 -2.47 -14.21
C ARG A 69 17.53 -2.48 -12.73
N ALA A 70 16.41 -3.08 -12.33
CA ALA A 70 16.07 -3.25 -10.92
C ALA A 70 17.16 -4.02 -10.16
N LYS A 71 17.71 -5.09 -10.76
CA LYS A 71 18.83 -5.85 -10.19
C LYS A 71 20.12 -5.02 -10.14
N ALA A 72 20.44 -4.29 -11.22
CA ALA A 72 21.66 -3.49 -11.32
C ALA A 72 21.71 -2.32 -10.34
N LYS A 73 20.54 -1.74 -9.99
CA LYS A 73 20.43 -0.68 -9.00
C LYS A 73 20.87 -1.13 -7.60
N GLY A 74 20.68 -2.41 -7.28
CA GLY A 74 21.25 -3.04 -6.07
C GLY A 74 20.64 -2.57 -4.74
N ASP A 75 19.53 -1.85 -4.78
CA ASP A 75 18.85 -1.25 -3.61
C ASP A 75 17.50 -1.91 -3.27
N MET A 76 17.22 -3.09 -3.85
CA MET A 76 16.00 -3.83 -3.55
C MET A 76 15.96 -4.20 -2.06
N THR A 77 15.01 -3.62 -1.34
CA THR A 77 14.78 -3.86 0.08
C THR A 77 13.36 -4.37 0.30
N GLN A 78 13.04 -4.87 1.50
CA GLN A 78 11.68 -5.31 1.82
C GLN A 78 10.69 -4.20 1.47
N SER A 79 9.68 -4.55 0.69
CA SER A 79 8.73 -3.57 0.20
C SER A 79 8.00 -2.90 1.36
N PRO A 80 7.86 -1.58 1.34
CA PRO A 80 7.29 -0.85 2.47
C PRO A 80 5.83 -1.26 2.67
N VAL A 81 5.43 -1.35 3.94
CA VAL A 81 4.04 -1.41 4.33
C VAL A 81 3.68 -0.06 4.87
N VAL A 82 3.00 0.73 4.05
CA VAL A 82 2.50 2.04 4.48
C VAL A 82 1.13 1.79 5.10
N TYR A 83 1.07 1.71 6.42
CA TYR A 83 -0.18 1.89 7.15
C TYR A 83 -0.19 3.32 7.69
N ALA A 84 -0.95 4.20 7.03
CA ALA A 84 -1.10 5.57 7.45
C ALA A 84 -2.03 5.63 8.68
N GLY A 85 -1.54 6.19 9.79
CA GLY A 85 -2.34 6.37 11.01
C GLY A 85 -1.56 6.31 12.33
N TRP A 86 -0.38 5.69 12.37
CA TRP A 86 0.30 5.37 13.64
C TRP A 86 1.02 6.52 14.32
N THR A 87 1.50 7.51 13.57
CA THR A 87 2.08 8.73 14.15
C THR A 87 1.05 9.45 15.03
N ASN A 88 -0.22 9.43 14.61
CA ASN A 88 -1.31 10.05 15.35
C ASN A 88 -1.65 9.26 16.62
N ASP A 89 -1.53 7.93 16.60
CA ASP A 89 -1.78 7.08 17.78
C ASP A 89 -0.68 7.23 18.84
N VAL A 90 0.60 7.34 18.42
CA VAL A 90 1.72 7.60 19.35
C VAL A 90 1.64 9.01 19.93
N GLU A 91 1.32 10.01 19.12
CA GLU A 91 1.11 11.38 19.60
C GLU A 91 -0.07 11.47 20.55
N ALA A 92 -1.21 10.86 20.21
CA ALA A 92 -2.39 10.80 21.07
C ALA A 92 -2.09 10.10 22.40
N TRP A 93 -1.37 8.96 22.37
CA TRP A 93 -0.96 8.25 23.59
C TRP A 93 -0.04 9.12 24.45
N THR A 94 1.07 9.58 23.89
CA THR A 94 2.08 10.35 24.63
C THR A 94 1.52 11.65 25.19
N SER A 95 0.64 12.33 24.44
CA SER A 95 -0.13 13.49 24.91
C SER A 95 -1.08 13.12 26.07
N THR A 96 -1.79 12.00 25.98
CA THR A 96 -2.69 11.53 27.05
C THR A 96 -1.92 11.18 28.34
N VAL A 97 -0.76 10.52 28.23
CA VAL A 97 0.05 10.16 29.40
C VAL A 97 0.66 11.39 30.06
N SER A 98 1.22 12.29 29.26
CA SER A 98 1.88 13.50 29.77
C SER A 98 0.91 14.45 30.47
N SER A 99 -0.32 14.59 29.98
CA SER A 99 -1.34 15.47 30.57
C SER A 99 -2.15 14.86 31.71
N GLY A 100 -2.06 13.55 31.94
CA GLY A 100 -2.83 12.85 32.98
C GLY A 100 -1.97 12.03 33.94
N PRO A 101 -1.78 10.72 33.69
CA PRO A 101 -1.07 9.81 34.60
C PRO A 101 0.31 10.29 35.06
N ALA A 102 1.11 10.89 34.17
CA ALA A 102 2.45 11.36 34.53
C ALA A 102 2.42 12.47 35.60
N VAL A 103 1.42 13.36 35.54
CA VAL A 103 1.22 14.41 36.53
C VAL A 103 0.93 13.82 37.91
N TRP A 104 0.07 12.79 37.96
CA TRP A 104 -0.25 12.09 39.21
C TRP A 104 0.93 11.29 39.76
N ILE A 105 1.75 10.69 38.89
CA ILE A 105 2.99 10.01 39.32
C ILE A 105 3.98 11.02 39.91
N GLY A 106 4.14 12.19 39.30
CA GLY A 106 4.95 13.28 39.86
C GLY A 106 4.42 13.73 41.23
N ALA A 107 3.11 13.94 41.37
CA ALA A 107 2.49 14.31 42.63
C ALA A 107 2.66 13.22 43.71
N LEU A 108 2.56 11.94 43.34
CA LEU A 108 2.78 10.82 44.24
C LEU A 108 4.25 10.72 44.67
N ALA A 109 5.20 10.94 43.76
CA ALA A 109 6.62 10.98 44.08
C ALA A 109 6.93 12.08 45.10
N MET A 110 6.33 13.26 44.95
CA MET A 110 6.40 14.32 45.96
C MET A 110 5.79 13.90 47.29
N LEU A 111 4.60 13.29 47.30
CA LEU A 111 3.97 12.81 48.53
C LEU A 111 4.86 11.81 49.28
N ILE A 112 5.49 10.88 48.55
CA ILE A 112 6.43 9.90 49.12
C ILE A 112 7.70 10.61 49.63
N GLY A 113 8.29 11.51 48.85
CA GLY A 113 9.45 12.31 49.25
C GLY A 113 9.23 13.07 50.56
N SER A 114 8.04 13.66 50.70
CA SER A 114 7.65 14.38 51.92
C SER A 114 7.38 13.44 53.10
N ALA A 115 6.53 12.41 52.91
CA ALA A 115 6.02 11.58 53.99
C ALA A 115 7.03 10.52 54.48
N ALA A 116 7.82 9.94 53.57
CA ALA A 116 8.74 8.85 53.89
C ALA A 116 10.18 9.33 54.11
N PHE A 117 10.58 10.43 53.47
CA PHE A 117 11.97 10.90 53.48
C PHE A 117 12.15 12.30 54.06
N GLY A 118 11.07 12.94 54.54
CA GLY A 118 11.12 14.25 55.19
C GLY A 118 11.59 15.39 54.28
N GLN A 119 11.55 15.21 52.96
CA GLN A 119 11.99 16.21 52.00
C GLN A 119 11.02 17.41 51.95
N SER A 120 11.56 18.58 51.63
CA SER A 120 10.80 19.83 51.50
C SER A 120 11.45 20.79 50.51
N GLY A 121 10.74 21.87 50.16
CA GLY A 121 11.25 22.92 49.28
C GLY A 121 11.63 22.41 47.88
N LEU A 122 12.75 22.89 47.35
CA LEU A 122 13.20 22.58 45.98
C LEU A 122 13.55 21.11 45.77
N GLY A 123 14.02 20.40 46.80
CA GLY A 123 14.31 18.97 46.71
C GLY A 123 13.06 18.14 46.40
N LEU A 124 11.94 18.51 47.03
CA LEU A 124 10.65 17.87 46.80
C LEU A 124 10.14 18.07 45.37
N LEU A 125 10.29 19.29 44.83
CA LEU A 125 9.98 19.56 43.42
C LEU A 125 10.86 18.73 42.48
N GLY A 126 12.11 18.49 42.85
CA GLY A 126 13.01 17.58 42.15
C GLY A 126 12.44 16.16 42.02
N GLU A 127 11.95 15.58 43.11
CA GLU A 127 11.32 14.23 43.08
C GLU A 127 10.08 14.20 42.16
N GLY A 128 9.25 15.24 42.21
CA GLY A 128 8.07 15.35 41.34
C GLY A 128 8.44 15.42 39.87
N VAL A 129 9.46 16.22 39.53
CA VAL A 129 10.00 16.30 38.16
C VAL A 129 10.59 14.97 37.71
N VAL A 130 11.36 14.29 38.56
CA VAL A 130 11.94 12.97 38.26
C VAL A 130 10.84 11.94 38.02
N GLY A 131 9.82 11.89 38.87
CA GLY A 131 8.68 10.98 38.72
C GLY A 131 7.89 11.24 37.43
N TYR A 132 7.61 12.51 37.14
CA TYR A 132 6.94 12.93 35.90
C TYR A 132 7.75 12.54 34.66
N LEU A 133 9.04 12.91 34.60
CA LEU A 133 9.91 12.62 33.47
C LEU A 133 10.12 11.10 33.29
N GLY A 134 10.20 10.35 34.40
CA GLY A 134 10.26 8.89 34.37
C GLY A 134 9.01 8.28 33.74
N ALA A 135 7.81 8.77 34.10
CA ALA A 135 6.56 8.30 33.53
C ALA A 135 6.44 8.63 32.03
N VAL A 136 6.78 9.85 31.63
CA VAL A 136 6.80 10.26 30.21
C VAL A 136 7.81 9.44 29.41
N GLY A 137 9.02 9.26 29.95
CA GLY A 137 10.07 8.45 29.32
C GLY A 137 9.67 6.99 29.14
N ALA A 138 9.00 6.39 30.15
CA ALA A 138 8.47 5.04 30.06
C ALA A 138 7.38 4.90 28.99
N ALA A 139 6.45 5.87 28.90
CA ALA A 139 5.41 5.87 27.87
C ALA A 139 5.99 6.03 26.47
N TYR A 140 7.00 6.87 26.30
CA TYR A 140 7.72 7.00 25.04
C TYR A 140 8.43 5.70 24.64
N ALA A 141 9.13 5.05 25.58
CA ALA A 141 9.78 3.77 25.33
C ALA A 141 8.77 2.66 24.98
N ALA A 142 7.62 2.61 25.66
CA ALA A 142 6.53 1.68 25.34
C ALA A 142 5.95 1.96 23.95
N SER A 143 5.83 3.23 23.55
CA SER A 143 5.38 3.61 22.21
C SER A 143 6.36 3.14 21.13
N LEU A 144 7.68 3.32 21.34
CA LEU A 144 8.69 2.80 20.42
C LEU A 144 8.65 1.27 20.30
N ALA A 145 8.47 0.57 21.43
CA ALA A 145 8.34 -0.89 21.43
C ALA A 145 7.08 -1.34 20.66
N TYR A 146 5.96 -0.66 20.87
CA TYR A 146 4.70 -0.90 20.16
C TYR A 146 4.83 -0.67 18.66
N VAL A 147 5.45 0.45 18.24
CA VAL A 147 5.74 0.73 16.83
C VAL A 147 6.57 -0.38 16.21
N LYS A 148 7.66 -0.78 16.87
CA LYS A 148 8.54 -1.85 16.35
C LYS A 148 7.84 -3.20 16.24
N ASP A 149 7.03 -3.56 17.22
CA ASP A 149 6.23 -4.79 17.18
C ASP A 149 5.29 -4.81 15.98
N LYS A 150 4.77 -3.65 15.62
CA LYS A 150 3.79 -3.52 14.54
C LYS A 150 4.38 -3.35 13.17
N GLU A 151 5.53 -2.69 13.06
CA GLU A 151 6.37 -2.81 11.87
C GLU A 151 6.70 -4.27 11.55
N ARG A 152 6.95 -5.09 12.58
CA ARG A 152 7.18 -6.52 12.41
C ARG A 152 5.92 -7.27 11.95
N GLU A 153 4.78 -7.07 12.62
CA GLU A 153 3.50 -7.67 12.18
C GLU A 153 3.15 -7.29 10.74
N LEU A 154 3.36 -6.02 10.37
CA LEU A 154 3.14 -5.52 9.01
C LEU A 154 4.14 -6.13 8.02
N GLY A 155 5.41 -6.29 8.41
CA GLY A 155 6.42 -6.96 7.58
C GLY A 155 6.03 -8.39 7.20
N ASP A 156 5.32 -9.11 8.07
CA ASP A 156 4.80 -10.45 7.77
C ASP A 156 3.62 -10.43 6.77
N LEU A 157 2.97 -9.26 6.58
CA LEU A 157 1.92 -9.06 5.59
C LEU A 157 2.47 -8.74 4.20
N ARG A 158 3.69 -8.18 4.08
CA ARG A 158 4.36 -7.92 2.80
C ARG A 158 5.80 -8.37 2.85
N THR A 159 6.02 -9.55 2.28
CA THR A 159 7.32 -10.22 2.34
C THR A 159 8.19 -10.00 1.10
N SER A 160 7.68 -9.31 0.08
CA SER A 160 8.39 -9.02 -1.17
C SER A 160 9.53 -8.02 -0.98
N THR A 161 10.41 -7.91 -1.97
CA THR A 161 11.35 -6.79 -2.09
C THR A 161 11.00 -5.88 -3.27
N SER A 162 11.36 -4.61 -3.20
CA SER A 162 11.07 -3.65 -4.27
C SER A 162 12.11 -2.55 -4.42
N THR A 163 12.11 -1.91 -5.59
CA THR A 163 12.83 -0.68 -5.88
C THR A 163 12.05 0.16 -6.91
N ALA A 164 12.14 1.48 -6.82
CA ALA A 164 11.64 2.38 -7.84
C ALA A 164 12.66 2.51 -8.99
N LEU A 165 12.16 2.58 -10.22
CA LEU A 165 12.98 2.89 -11.40
C LEU A 165 13.34 4.39 -11.43
N ASP A 166 14.30 4.76 -12.29
CA ASP A 166 14.95 6.07 -12.29
C ASP A 166 14.69 6.91 -13.54
N GLY A 167 13.82 6.46 -14.44
CA GLY A 167 13.52 7.16 -15.67
C GLY A 167 14.56 6.97 -16.79
N SER A 168 15.50 6.04 -16.68
CA SER A 168 16.56 5.87 -17.69
C SER A 168 16.38 4.63 -18.59
N GLY A 169 15.46 3.71 -18.25
CA GLY A 169 15.29 2.44 -18.95
C GLY A 169 14.50 2.48 -20.24
N VAL A 170 14.87 1.67 -21.22
CA VAL A 170 14.08 1.52 -22.47
C VAL A 170 12.77 0.81 -22.18
N GLY A 171 12.77 -0.20 -21.31
CA GLY A 171 11.55 -0.89 -20.88
C GLY A 171 10.66 0.00 -20.02
N GLU A 172 11.25 0.82 -19.16
CA GLU A 172 10.52 1.84 -18.40
C GLU A 172 9.86 2.89 -19.32
N ARG A 173 10.57 3.31 -20.37
CA ARG A 173 10.04 4.24 -21.40
C ARG A 173 8.88 3.63 -22.16
N GLU A 174 8.97 2.35 -22.51
CA GLU A 174 7.87 1.61 -23.11
C GLU A 174 6.66 1.56 -22.17
N LEU A 175 6.88 1.22 -20.89
CA LEU A 175 5.83 1.12 -19.86
C LEU A 175 5.06 2.43 -19.69
N ILE A 176 5.75 3.56 -19.51
CA ILE A 176 5.10 4.85 -19.29
C ILE A 176 4.33 5.29 -20.54
N ARG A 177 4.93 5.15 -21.73
CA ARG A 177 4.24 5.49 -22.99
C ARG A 177 3.04 4.58 -23.27
N ALA A 178 3.12 3.30 -22.92
CA ALA A 178 2.00 2.37 -23.02
C ALA A 178 0.88 2.74 -22.03
N THR A 179 1.25 3.19 -20.83
CA THR A 179 0.31 3.66 -19.81
C THR A 179 -0.42 4.92 -20.27
N GLU A 180 0.28 5.92 -20.82
CA GLU A 180 -0.34 7.14 -21.35
C GLU A 180 -1.30 6.85 -22.51
N ARG A 181 -0.96 5.89 -23.39
CA ARG A 181 -1.87 5.44 -24.46
C ARG A 181 -3.13 4.78 -23.91
N LEU A 182 -2.98 3.93 -22.89
CA LEU A 182 -4.10 3.22 -22.28
C LEU A 182 -5.00 4.14 -21.45
N LEU A 183 -4.44 5.18 -20.83
CA LEU A 183 -5.11 6.12 -19.94
C LEU A 183 -5.01 7.56 -20.48
N PRO A 184 -5.74 7.89 -21.57
CA PRO A 184 -5.55 9.14 -22.32
C PRO A 184 -5.89 10.43 -21.55
N GLY A 185 -6.52 10.32 -20.37
CA GLY A 185 -6.79 11.45 -19.47
C GLY A 185 -5.70 11.71 -18.43
N THR A 186 -4.57 10.99 -18.52
CA THR A 186 -3.48 11.04 -17.53
C THR A 186 -2.15 11.41 -18.18
N SER A 187 -1.16 11.77 -17.37
CA SER A 187 0.17 12.19 -17.81
C SER A 187 1.21 11.58 -16.87
N TRP A 188 2.42 11.33 -17.37
CA TRP A 188 3.55 10.86 -16.54
C TRP A 188 3.80 11.72 -15.28
N THR A 189 3.43 13.00 -15.29
CA THR A 189 3.52 13.89 -14.12
C THR A 189 2.59 13.51 -12.97
N THR A 190 1.57 12.70 -13.22
CA THR A 190 0.64 12.15 -12.21
C THR A 190 0.99 10.73 -11.80
N TYR A 191 2.09 10.18 -12.32
CA TYR A 191 2.50 8.81 -12.02
C TYR A 191 3.53 8.82 -10.89
N GLU A 192 3.33 7.94 -9.91
CA GLU A 192 4.46 7.54 -9.07
C GLU A 192 5.52 6.84 -9.93
N ALA A 193 6.78 6.97 -9.53
CA ALA A 193 7.90 6.30 -10.16
C ALA A 193 7.62 4.79 -10.25
N PRO A 194 7.75 4.18 -11.45
CA PRO A 194 7.45 2.76 -11.62
C PRO A 194 8.20 1.91 -10.61
N THR A 195 7.46 1.13 -9.81
CA THR A 195 8.03 0.33 -8.74
C THR A 195 8.11 -1.13 -9.16
N VAL A 196 9.33 -1.66 -9.24
CA VAL A 196 9.58 -3.08 -9.50
C VAL A 196 9.53 -3.84 -8.17
N ILE A 197 8.78 -4.94 -8.15
CA ILE A 197 8.58 -5.78 -6.97
C ILE A 197 8.92 -7.22 -7.33
N ARG A 198 9.77 -7.85 -6.51
CA ARG A 198 10.18 -9.25 -6.61
C ARG A 198 9.60 -10.05 -5.45
N TYR A 199 9.02 -11.19 -5.79
CA TYR A 199 8.60 -12.22 -4.86
C TYR A 199 9.47 -13.45 -5.10
N GLU A 200 10.18 -13.87 -4.05
CA GLU A 200 10.80 -15.19 -3.98
C GLU A 200 9.76 -16.25 -3.60
N ARG A 201 10.14 -17.53 -3.74
CA ARG A 201 9.26 -18.63 -3.32
C ARG A 201 8.82 -18.46 -1.86
N GLY A 202 7.52 -18.58 -1.60
CA GLY A 202 6.90 -18.43 -0.29
C GLY A 202 6.55 -16.99 0.07
N GLN A 203 6.95 -16.00 -0.74
CA GLN A 203 6.60 -14.61 -0.48
C GLN A 203 5.21 -14.27 -1.02
N LYS A 204 4.55 -13.35 -0.32
CA LYS A 204 3.19 -12.87 -0.57
C LYS A 204 3.03 -11.39 -0.19
N LEU A 205 1.88 -10.86 -0.56
CA LEU A 205 1.33 -9.60 -0.10
C LEU A 205 -0.11 -9.85 0.34
N ALA A 206 -0.39 -9.66 1.62
CA ALA A 206 -1.71 -9.85 2.21
C ALA A 206 -2.77 -8.91 1.60
N PRO A 207 -4.07 -9.17 1.84
CA PRO A 207 -5.15 -8.28 1.39
C PRO A 207 -4.93 -6.83 1.84
N HIS A 208 -4.99 -5.90 0.89
CA HIS A 208 -4.76 -4.48 1.12
C HIS A 208 -5.51 -3.62 0.09
N PHE A 209 -5.36 -2.30 0.26
CA PHE A 209 -5.86 -1.28 -0.65
C PHE A 209 -4.71 -0.40 -1.11
N ASP A 210 -4.80 0.08 -2.35
CA ASP A 210 -3.83 1.02 -2.92
C ASP A 210 -4.23 2.48 -2.70
N ALA A 211 -5.53 2.76 -2.47
CA ALA A 211 -6.04 4.06 -2.07
C ALA A 211 -6.17 4.18 -0.56
N ASN A 212 -6.18 5.42 -0.05
CA ASN A 212 -6.33 5.72 1.37
C ASN A 212 -7.62 6.49 1.66
N ARG A 213 -8.36 6.10 2.72
CA ARG A 213 -9.54 6.87 3.16
C ARG A 213 -9.19 8.31 3.58
N GLY A 214 -7.94 8.53 4.02
CA GLY A 214 -7.39 9.80 4.46
C GLY A 214 -6.43 10.46 3.47
N ALA A 215 -6.47 10.12 2.17
CA ALA A 215 -5.49 10.54 1.16
C ALA A 215 -5.25 12.07 1.09
N ALA A 216 -6.27 12.88 1.39
CA ALA A 216 -6.14 14.35 1.44
C ALA A 216 -5.11 14.85 2.48
N VAL A 217 -4.77 14.03 3.47
CA VAL A 217 -3.75 14.31 4.49
C VAL A 217 -2.55 13.39 4.30
N GLU A 218 -2.80 12.09 4.13
CA GLU A 218 -1.78 11.04 4.14
C GLU A 218 -0.93 11.02 2.86
N ASP A 219 -1.53 11.41 1.73
CA ASP A 219 -0.90 11.40 0.41
C ASP A 219 -0.78 12.79 -0.20
N ALA A 220 -1.03 13.85 0.58
CA ALA A 220 -0.97 15.23 0.11
C ALA A 220 0.38 15.58 -0.57
N ASN A 221 1.47 15.00 -0.07
CA ASN A 221 2.83 15.20 -0.63
C ASN A 221 3.18 14.24 -1.77
N ARG A 222 2.25 13.38 -2.18
CA ARG A 222 2.42 12.33 -3.21
C ARG A 222 1.32 12.38 -4.27
N GLY A 223 0.83 13.58 -4.59
CA GLY A 223 -0.23 13.77 -5.60
C GLY A 223 -1.65 13.47 -5.11
N GLY A 224 -1.84 13.16 -3.82
CA GLY A 224 -3.15 12.83 -3.25
C GLY A 224 -3.56 11.40 -3.56
N GLN A 225 -4.86 11.17 -3.74
CA GLN A 225 -5.43 9.82 -3.86
C GLN A 225 -4.90 9.06 -5.08
N THR A 226 -4.62 7.76 -4.92
CA THR A 226 -4.37 6.83 -6.02
C THR A 226 -5.66 6.46 -6.74
N LEU A 227 -5.81 6.89 -7.99
CA LEU A 227 -7.00 6.68 -8.81
C LEU A 227 -6.92 5.41 -9.66
N VAL A 228 -5.72 5.02 -10.08
CA VAL A 228 -5.49 3.84 -10.93
C VAL A 228 -4.30 3.07 -10.42
N THR A 229 -4.45 1.75 -10.36
CA THR A 229 -3.31 0.83 -10.26
C THR A 229 -3.12 0.13 -11.58
N LEU A 230 -1.95 0.33 -12.19
CA LEU A 230 -1.48 -0.44 -13.34
C LEU A 230 -0.34 -1.35 -12.89
N LEU A 231 -0.53 -2.66 -13.00
CA LEU A 231 0.43 -3.68 -12.60
C LEU A 231 0.76 -4.56 -13.80
N VAL A 232 2.03 -4.68 -14.17
CA VAL A 232 2.48 -5.53 -15.27
C VAL A 232 3.30 -6.69 -14.72
N TYR A 233 3.00 -7.91 -15.16
CA TYR A 233 3.80 -9.09 -14.85
C TYR A 233 5.02 -9.16 -15.79
N LEU A 234 6.23 -9.21 -15.21
CA LEU A 234 7.48 -9.13 -15.97
C LEU A 234 8.05 -10.50 -16.35
N ASN A 235 7.51 -11.58 -15.77
CA ASN A 235 7.82 -12.95 -16.11
C ASN A 235 6.60 -13.86 -15.96
N ASP A 236 6.66 -15.02 -16.61
CA ASP A 236 5.70 -16.09 -16.41
C ASP A 236 5.95 -16.79 -15.08
N VAL A 237 4.86 -17.26 -14.46
CA VAL A 237 4.89 -18.18 -13.32
C VAL A 237 4.27 -19.49 -13.81
N ASP A 238 4.93 -20.61 -13.55
CA ASP A 238 4.52 -21.92 -14.07
C ASP A 238 3.06 -22.25 -13.73
N GLU A 239 2.28 -22.62 -14.74
CA GLU A 239 0.84 -22.87 -14.58
C GLU A 239 0.53 -24.09 -13.69
N VAL A 240 1.43 -25.06 -13.63
CA VAL A 240 1.25 -26.32 -12.90
C VAL A 240 1.61 -26.15 -11.43
N ARG A 241 2.70 -25.44 -11.13
CA ARG A 241 3.13 -25.07 -9.78
C ARG A 241 2.27 -23.95 -9.21
N GLY A 242 1.78 -23.05 -10.04
CA GLY A 242 0.84 -21.99 -9.68
C GLY A 242 1.37 -20.98 -8.66
N GLY A 243 0.45 -20.32 -7.95
CA GLY A 243 0.76 -19.26 -6.98
C GLY A 243 0.98 -17.88 -7.61
N GLY A 244 1.29 -16.88 -6.79
CA GLY A 244 1.63 -15.54 -7.25
C GLY A 244 0.51 -14.79 -7.98
N GLN A 245 -0.73 -15.26 -7.89
CA GLN A 245 -1.91 -14.60 -8.49
C GLN A 245 -2.23 -13.29 -7.76
N THR A 246 -2.84 -12.36 -8.48
CA THR A 246 -3.51 -11.21 -7.87
C THR A 246 -4.98 -11.57 -7.67
N VAL A 247 -5.47 -11.57 -6.43
CA VAL A 247 -6.84 -12.00 -6.10
C VAL A 247 -7.62 -10.83 -5.51
N PHE A 248 -8.84 -10.61 -6.02
CA PHE A 248 -9.81 -9.64 -5.51
C PHE A 248 -10.89 -10.37 -4.71
N GLY A 249 -10.67 -10.55 -3.41
CA GLY A 249 -11.54 -11.38 -2.56
C GLY A 249 -12.99 -10.88 -2.49
N ARG A 250 -13.21 -9.57 -2.63
CA ARG A 250 -14.55 -8.97 -2.60
C ARG A 250 -15.28 -9.03 -3.94
N LEU A 251 -14.61 -9.45 -5.02
CA LEU A 251 -15.17 -9.56 -6.37
C LEU A 251 -15.41 -11.03 -6.76
N GLY A 252 -15.91 -11.83 -5.81
CA GLY A 252 -16.14 -13.26 -6.01
C GLY A 252 -14.86 -14.04 -6.26
N ASP A 253 -13.78 -13.67 -5.55
CA ASP A 253 -12.45 -14.27 -5.68
C ASP A 253 -11.89 -14.21 -7.11
N LEU A 254 -12.18 -13.14 -7.84
CA LEU A 254 -11.59 -12.89 -9.16
C LEU A 254 -10.06 -12.96 -9.04
N ALA A 255 -9.47 -13.86 -9.81
CA ALA A 255 -8.03 -14.12 -9.77
C ALA A 255 -7.38 -13.89 -11.13
N VAL A 256 -6.28 -13.13 -11.13
CA VAL A 256 -5.48 -12.84 -12.31
C VAL A 256 -4.14 -13.55 -12.18
N ARG A 257 -3.83 -14.39 -13.17
CA ARG A 257 -2.57 -15.14 -13.22
C ARG A 257 -1.46 -14.31 -13.85
N PRO A 258 -0.22 -14.40 -13.32
CA PRO A 258 0.94 -13.82 -13.97
C PRO A 258 1.12 -14.41 -15.37
N ALA A 259 1.31 -13.52 -16.34
CA ALA A 259 1.74 -13.86 -17.69
C ALA A 259 2.63 -12.72 -18.17
N LYS A 260 3.83 -13.03 -18.67
CA LYS A 260 4.82 -12.02 -19.04
C LYS A 260 4.21 -11.01 -20.01
N GLY A 261 4.41 -9.72 -19.74
CA GLY A 261 3.90 -8.61 -20.56
C GLY A 261 2.44 -8.26 -20.34
N ARG A 262 1.65 -9.06 -19.60
CA ARG A 262 0.25 -8.74 -19.28
C ARG A 262 0.18 -7.62 -18.24
N ALA A 263 -0.62 -6.60 -18.53
CA ALA A 263 -1.07 -5.62 -17.54
C ALA A 263 -2.37 -6.05 -16.87
N LEU A 264 -2.51 -5.70 -15.60
CA LEU A 264 -3.72 -5.69 -14.80
C LEU A 264 -4.00 -4.23 -14.40
N VAL A 265 -5.21 -3.77 -14.66
CA VAL A 265 -5.63 -2.38 -14.38
C VAL A 265 -6.93 -2.40 -13.58
N PHE A 266 -6.95 -1.67 -12.47
CA PHE A 266 -8.13 -1.48 -11.62
C PHE A 266 -8.08 -0.10 -10.95
N PHE A 267 -9.19 0.30 -10.33
CA PHE A 267 -9.41 1.67 -9.85
C PHE A 267 -9.68 1.68 -8.34
N PRO A 268 -8.66 1.95 -7.51
CA PRO A 268 -8.78 2.02 -6.05
C PRO A 268 -9.67 3.16 -5.53
N ALA A 269 -9.92 4.16 -6.38
CA ALA A 269 -10.83 5.26 -6.09
C ALA A 269 -11.55 5.69 -7.37
N ASN A 270 -12.69 6.36 -7.22
CA ASN A 270 -13.36 7.00 -8.35
C ASN A 270 -12.58 8.26 -8.79
N ALA A 271 -12.96 8.85 -9.92
CA ALA A 271 -12.30 10.01 -10.51
C ALA A 271 -12.32 11.27 -9.60
N ASP A 272 -13.21 11.30 -8.61
CA ASP A 272 -13.32 12.39 -7.64
C ASP A 272 -12.46 12.13 -6.38
N GLY A 273 -11.79 10.98 -6.30
CA GLY A 273 -10.89 10.58 -5.20
C GLY A 273 -11.57 9.79 -4.07
N GLU A 274 -12.84 9.39 -4.24
CA GLU A 274 -13.55 8.58 -3.25
C GLU A 274 -13.04 7.13 -3.28
N PHE A 275 -12.59 6.67 -2.12
CA PHE A 275 -12.05 5.33 -1.89
C PHE A 275 -13.08 4.22 -2.23
N ASP A 276 -12.65 3.25 -3.04
CA ASP A 276 -13.45 2.07 -3.39
C ASP A 276 -12.93 0.83 -2.65
N ASP A 277 -13.72 0.38 -1.67
CA ASP A 277 -13.35 -0.77 -0.83
C ASP A 277 -13.63 -2.13 -1.51
N ARG A 278 -14.21 -2.14 -2.70
CA ARG A 278 -14.52 -3.37 -3.45
C ARG A 278 -13.29 -3.96 -4.13
N VAL A 279 -12.26 -3.17 -4.40
CA VAL A 279 -11.01 -3.62 -5.05
C VAL A 279 -9.91 -3.99 -4.04
N GLU A 280 -10.29 -4.37 -2.81
CA GLU A 280 -9.38 -5.07 -1.89
C GLU A 280 -8.74 -6.25 -2.62
N HIS A 281 -7.41 -6.30 -2.61
CA HIS A 281 -6.69 -7.30 -3.36
C HIS A 281 -5.44 -7.78 -2.63
N GLU A 282 -4.98 -8.98 -3.00
CA GLU A 282 -3.78 -9.59 -2.46
C GLU A 282 -2.89 -10.15 -3.57
N GLY A 283 -1.59 -10.25 -3.27
CA GLY A 283 -0.65 -11.08 -4.01
C GLY A 283 -0.49 -12.41 -3.30
N THR A 284 -1.18 -13.44 -3.78
CA THR A 284 -1.10 -14.80 -3.22
C THR A 284 0.35 -15.31 -3.20
N GLU A 285 0.63 -16.26 -2.31
CA GLU A 285 1.96 -16.84 -2.14
C GLU A 285 2.54 -17.33 -3.46
N ALA A 286 3.75 -16.87 -3.77
CA ALA A 286 4.45 -17.24 -4.98
C ALA A 286 5.14 -18.60 -4.80
N ASN A 287 4.84 -19.59 -5.64
CA ASN A 287 5.52 -20.89 -5.58
C ASN A 287 6.85 -20.88 -6.35
N GLU A 288 7.09 -19.82 -7.13
CA GLU A 288 8.29 -19.54 -7.89
C GLU A 288 8.61 -18.05 -7.86
N GLU A 289 9.73 -17.65 -8.46
CA GLU A 289 10.08 -16.25 -8.56
C GLU A 289 9.07 -15.49 -9.44
N LYS A 290 8.53 -14.40 -8.92
CA LYS A 290 7.59 -13.51 -9.61
C LYS A 290 8.12 -12.08 -9.57
N TRP A 291 8.11 -11.42 -10.73
CA TRP A 291 8.45 -10.02 -10.90
C TRP A 291 7.24 -9.27 -11.46
N ILE A 292 6.97 -8.11 -10.86
CA ILE A 292 5.97 -7.17 -11.36
C ILE A 292 6.58 -5.77 -11.39
N VAL A 293 6.07 -4.91 -12.27
CA VAL A 293 6.24 -3.47 -12.18
C VAL A 293 4.88 -2.83 -11.99
N ARG A 294 4.80 -1.80 -11.15
CA ARG A 294 3.56 -1.11 -10.83
C ARG A 294 3.71 0.38 -11.04
N ILE A 295 2.69 0.99 -11.63
CA ILE A 295 2.45 2.43 -11.63
C ILE A 295 1.17 2.72 -10.85
N TRP A 296 1.28 3.64 -9.90
CA TRP A 296 0.11 4.29 -9.30
C TRP A 296 -0.09 5.64 -9.98
N VAL A 297 -1.31 5.88 -10.44
CA VAL A 297 -1.72 7.17 -11.02
C VAL A 297 -2.48 7.94 -9.96
N HIS A 298 -1.99 9.12 -9.61
CA HIS A 298 -2.54 9.98 -8.57
C HIS A 298 -3.48 11.04 -9.12
N GLN A 299 -4.30 11.60 -8.24
CA GLN A 299 -5.27 12.64 -8.55
C GLN A 299 -4.62 13.95 -9.01
N ASN A 300 -3.44 14.27 -8.48
CA ASN A 300 -2.67 15.46 -8.78
C ASN A 300 -1.23 15.07 -9.16
N GLU A 301 -0.44 16.08 -9.55
CA GLU A 301 0.97 15.89 -9.88
C GLU A 301 1.74 15.28 -8.70
N VAL A 302 2.54 14.27 -9.01
CA VAL A 302 3.50 13.66 -8.10
C VAL A 302 4.80 14.43 -8.28
N GLY A 303 5.38 14.94 -7.19
CA GLY A 303 6.69 15.57 -7.25
C GLY A 303 7.75 14.61 -7.76
N GLY A 304 8.88 15.13 -8.25
CA GLY A 304 9.96 14.32 -8.81
C GLY A 304 10.57 13.28 -7.84
N PRO A 305 11.72 12.69 -8.19
CA PRO A 305 12.30 11.58 -7.45
C PRO A 305 12.47 11.89 -5.94
N PRO A 306 12.21 10.92 -5.05
CA PRO A 306 11.99 9.50 -5.34
C PRO A 306 10.53 9.11 -5.61
N SER A 307 9.57 10.04 -5.50
CA SER A 307 8.14 9.70 -5.58
C SER A 307 7.65 9.62 -7.01
N GLY A 308 7.98 10.61 -7.85
CA GLY A 308 7.63 10.65 -9.26
C GLY A 308 8.85 10.49 -10.17
N LEU A 309 8.61 10.62 -11.48
CA LEU A 309 9.65 10.58 -12.51
C LEU A 309 10.50 11.86 -12.51
N PRO A 310 11.75 11.81 -13.03
CA PRO A 310 12.57 13.01 -13.23
C PRO A 310 11.88 14.06 -14.11
N ASP A 311 12.07 15.35 -13.82
CA ASP A 311 11.47 16.45 -14.59
C ASP A 311 11.87 16.43 -16.08
N ASP A 312 13.06 15.91 -16.38
CA ASP A 312 13.62 15.75 -17.72
C ASP A 312 13.33 14.36 -18.34
N TRP A 313 12.42 13.58 -17.75
CA TRP A 313 12.05 12.24 -18.24
C TRP A 313 11.73 12.22 -19.74
N ASN A 314 10.98 13.22 -20.20
CA ASN A 314 10.50 13.33 -21.58
C ASN A 314 11.39 14.23 -22.47
N ASP A 315 12.57 14.65 -22.00
CA ASP A 315 13.52 15.39 -22.83
C ASP A 315 14.10 14.45 -23.90
N GLU A 316 13.74 14.69 -25.16
CA GLU A 316 14.21 13.91 -26.33
C GLU A 316 15.74 13.99 -26.55
N ARG A 317 16.46 14.83 -25.79
CA ARG A 317 17.92 15.00 -25.84
C ARG A 317 18.72 13.80 -25.32
N GLY A 318 18.07 12.85 -24.64
CA GLY A 318 18.69 11.62 -24.14
C GLY A 318 18.66 10.43 -25.12
N VAL A 319 17.98 10.54 -26.27
CA VAL A 319 17.96 9.49 -27.30
C VAL A 319 19.19 9.65 -28.20
N VAL A 320 20.38 9.43 -27.64
CA VAL A 320 21.54 9.07 -28.47
C VAL A 320 21.39 7.59 -28.75
N ALA A 321 20.97 7.26 -29.98
CA ALA A 321 20.95 5.90 -30.49
C ALA A 321 22.34 5.24 -30.30
N PRO A 322 22.40 3.92 -30.05
CA PRO A 322 23.67 3.20 -30.00
C PRO A 322 24.45 3.28 -31.32
#